data_AF-A0A4Q3D5U1-F1
#
_entry.id   AF-A0A4Q3D5U1-F1
#
_cell.length_a   1.000
_cell.length_b   1.000
_cell.length_c   1.000
_cell.angle_alpha   90.00
_cell.angle_beta   90.00
_cell.angle_gamma   90.00
#
_symmetry.space_group_name_H-M   'P 1'
#
loop_
_entity.id
_entity.type
_entity.pdbx_description
1 polymer ?
#
loop_
_entity_poly.entity_id
_entity_poly.type
_entity_poly.pdbx_seq_one_letter_code
_entity_poly.pdbx_strand_id
1 'polypeptide(L)'
;MFAGDIATVDVRQDVHDAYNATVDETHSGLVWTYPGVDGYVRNSKGRIVVNNPFRILDMWRMTETADLADYHVTHADERVPA
;
A
#
# COMPACT_ATOMS: atom_id res chain seq x y z
N MET A 1 14.95 12.60 3.52
CA MET A 1 15.88 11.98 4.50
C MET A 1 15.05 11.66 5.73
N PHE A 2 15.13 10.45 6.29
CA PHE A 2 14.40 10.12 7.51
C PHE A 2 14.86 11.04 8.65
N ALA A 3 13.94 11.45 9.53
CA ALA A 3 14.32 12.13 10.77
C ALA A 3 14.82 11.08 11.76
N GLY A 4 16.02 11.27 12.33
CA GLY A 4 16.68 10.31 13.24
C GLY A 4 17.66 9.35 12.52
N ASP A 5 18.34 8.51 13.31
CA ASP A 5 19.41 7.59 12.85
C ASP A 5 18.89 6.36 12.10
N ILE A 6 17.89 6.52 11.23
CA ILE A 6 17.30 5.43 10.43
C ILE A 6 18.04 5.29 9.10
N ALA A 7 18.51 4.07 8.81
CA ALA A 7 19.21 3.74 7.57
C ALA A 7 18.30 3.13 6.50
N THR A 8 17.37 2.25 6.88
CA THR A 8 16.41 1.64 5.96
C THR A 8 15.03 1.51 6.59
N VAL A 9 14.00 1.51 5.75
CA VAL A 9 12.61 1.20 6.11
C VAL A 9 12.08 0.30 4.99
N ASP A 10 11.68 -0.93 5.34
CA ASP A 10 11.09 -1.89 4.41
C ASP A 10 9.75 -2.37 4.97
N VAL A 11 8.71 -2.46 4.14
CA VAL A 11 7.37 -2.82 4.63
C VAL A 11 7.33 -4.28 5.02
N ARG A 12 6.65 -4.60 6.12
CA ARG A 12 6.42 -6.00 6.46
C ARG A 12 5.48 -6.64 5.44
N GLN A 13 5.78 -7.88 5.07
CA GLN A 13 5.00 -8.62 4.07
C GLN A 13 3.52 -8.77 4.47
N ASP A 14 3.23 -9.02 5.74
CA ASP A 14 1.86 -9.21 6.21
C ASP A 14 1.03 -7.92 6.18
N VAL A 15 1.65 -6.77 6.47
CA VAL A 15 1.02 -5.45 6.32
C VAL A 15 0.73 -5.14 4.86
N HIS A 16 1.71 -5.40 3.97
CA HIS A 16 1.53 -5.26 2.53
C HIS A 16 0.36 -6.12 2.01
N ASP A 17 0.30 -7.38 2.41
CA ASP A 17 -0.73 -8.32 1.94
C ASP A 17 -2.12 -7.95 2.47
N ALA A 18 -2.21 -7.51 3.73
CA ALA A 18 -3.46 -7.04 4.33
C ALA A 18 -4.00 -5.79 3.63
N TYR A 19 -3.13 -4.83 3.29
CA TYR A 19 -3.52 -3.66 2.51
C TYR A 19 -4.06 -4.05 1.13
N ASN A 20 -3.36 -4.93 0.41
CA ASN A 20 -3.80 -5.39 -0.91
C ASN A 20 -5.14 -6.14 -0.87
N ALA A 21 -5.36 -6.99 0.15
CA ALA A 21 -6.64 -7.66 0.35
C ALA A 21 -7.77 -6.65 0.54
N THR A 22 -7.54 -5.60 1.35
CA THR A 22 -8.51 -4.52 1.57
C THR A 22 -8.80 -3.74 0.28
N VAL A 23 -7.79 -3.48 -0.53
CA VAL A 23 -7.93 -2.82 -1.84
C VAL A 23 -8.77 -3.66 -2.79
N ASP A 24 -8.49 -4.96 -2.90
CA ASP A 24 -9.22 -5.86 -3.79
C ASP A 24 -10.69 -6.02 -3.33
N GLU A 25 -10.92 -6.17 -2.02
CA GLU A 25 -12.27 -6.23 -1.44
C GLU A 25 -13.05 -4.95 -1.69
N THR A 26 -12.44 -3.77 -1.47
CA THR A 26 -13.11 -2.49 -1.70
C THR A 26 -13.45 -2.29 -3.17
N HIS A 27 -12.54 -2.64 -4.09
CA HIS A 27 -12.81 -2.56 -5.53
C HIS A 27 -13.97 -3.46 -5.95
N SER A 28 -14.17 -4.61 -5.32
CA SER A 28 -15.25 -5.55 -5.67
C SER A 28 -16.64 -4.89 -5.68
N GLY A 29 -16.85 -3.89 -4.82
CA GLY A 29 -18.12 -3.16 -4.69
C GLY A 29 -18.24 -1.86 -5.51
N LEU A 30 -17.26 -1.53 -6.36
CA LEU A 30 -17.28 -0.28 -7.14
C LEU A 30 -17.79 -0.48 -8.57
N VAL A 31 -18.25 0.60 -9.21
CA VAL A 31 -18.80 0.60 -10.57
C VAL A 31 -17.89 -0.07 -11.61
N TRP A 32 -16.57 -0.04 -11.37
CA TRP A 32 -15.56 -0.61 -12.25
C TRP A 32 -15.62 -2.14 -12.38
N THR A 33 -16.32 -2.83 -11.49
CA THR A 33 -16.48 -4.29 -11.55
C THR A 33 -17.74 -4.73 -12.30
N TYR A 34 -18.63 -3.80 -12.66
CA TYR A 34 -19.87 -4.10 -13.36
C TYR A 34 -19.62 -4.72 -14.75
N PRO A 35 -20.39 -5.74 -15.17
CA PRO A 35 -20.28 -6.33 -16.50
C PRO A 35 -20.45 -5.29 -17.61
N GLY A 36 -19.47 -5.19 -18.52
CA GLY A 36 -19.47 -4.23 -19.63
C GLY A 36 -18.75 -2.90 -19.33
N VAL A 37 -18.19 -2.73 -18.13
CA VAL A 37 -17.24 -1.65 -17.83
C VAL A 37 -15.82 -2.13 -18.11
N ASP A 38 -15.36 -1.83 -19.32
CA ASP A 38 -13.98 -2.03 -19.76
C ASP A 38 -13.23 -0.69 -19.76
N GLY A 39 -11.99 -0.70 -19.29
CA GLY A 39 -11.17 0.52 -19.19
C GLY A 39 -9.76 0.24 -18.70
N TYR A 40 -8.93 1.28 -18.70
CA TYR A 40 -7.50 1.19 -18.36
C TYR A 40 -7.21 0.71 -16.93
N VAL A 41 -8.21 0.71 -16.05
CA VAL A 41 -8.11 0.26 -14.66
C VAL A 41 -8.18 -1.26 -14.51
N ARG A 42 -8.66 -1.98 -15.52
CA ARG A 42 -8.81 -3.44 -15.53
C ARG A 42 -7.68 -4.06 -16.35
N ASN A 43 -6.95 -5.00 -15.77
CA ASN A 43 -5.90 -5.73 -16.51
C ASN A 43 -6.48 -6.84 -17.40
N SER A 44 -5.64 -7.47 -18.22
CA SER A 44 -6.04 -8.57 -19.13
C SER A 44 -6.55 -9.82 -18.41
N LYS A 45 -6.35 -9.93 -17.09
CA LYS A 45 -6.89 -11.01 -16.25
C LYS A 45 -8.20 -10.63 -15.55
N GLY A 46 -8.77 -9.47 -15.87
CA GLY A 46 -10.05 -9.01 -15.34
C GLY A 46 -9.99 -8.35 -13.96
N ARG A 47 -8.82 -8.26 -13.32
CA ARG A 47 -8.63 -7.62 -12.01
C ARG A 47 -8.50 -6.11 -12.16
N ILE A 48 -9.13 -5.36 -11.27
CA ILE A 48 -8.92 -3.91 -11.14
C ILE A 48 -7.56 -3.69 -10.47
N VAL A 49 -6.66 -2.96 -11.12
CA VAL A 49 -5.26 -2.80 -10.69
C VAL A 49 -4.95 -1.40 -10.13
N VAL A 50 -5.98 -0.60 -9.88
CA VAL A 50 -5.81 0.68 -9.19
C VAL A 50 -5.48 0.40 -7.73
N ASN A 51 -4.46 1.08 -7.19
CA ASN A 51 -3.94 0.81 -5.85
C ASN A 51 -4.69 1.53 -4.72
N ASN A 52 -5.62 2.43 -5.05
CA ASN A 52 -6.36 3.24 -4.10
C ASN A 52 -7.85 3.36 -4.50
N PRO A 53 -8.74 2.53 -3.92
CA PRO A 53 -10.19 2.65 -4.08
C PRO A 53 -10.85 3.58 -3.06
N PHE A 54 -10.08 4.16 -2.13
CA PHE A 54 -10.63 4.84 -0.96
C PHE A 54 -11.02 6.28 -1.27
N ARG A 55 -11.84 6.86 -0.39
CA ARG A 55 -12.10 8.30 -0.43
C ARG A 55 -10.80 9.05 -0.14
N ILE A 56 -10.62 10.21 -0.76
CA ILE A 56 -9.40 11.04 -0.61
C ILE A 56 -9.09 11.32 0.87
N LEU A 57 -10.10 11.61 1.69
CA LEU A 57 -9.91 11.87 3.12
C LEU A 57 -9.45 10.63 3.90
N ASP A 58 -9.91 9.43 3.51
CA ASP A 58 -9.52 8.19 4.17
C ASP A 58 -8.06 7.84 3.81
N MET A 59 -7.69 7.98 2.54
CA MET A 59 -6.29 7.82 2.11
C MET A 59 -5.36 8.84 2.79
N TRP A 60 -5.79 10.09 2.95
CA TRP A 60 -5.02 11.09 3.69
C TRP A 60 -4.79 10.66 5.14
N ARG A 61 -5.85 10.23 5.85
CA ARG A 61 -5.73 9.72 7.22
C ARG A 61 -4.82 8.50 7.34
N MET A 62 -4.87 7.58 6.38
CA MET A 62 -4.00 6.40 6.34
C MET A 62 -2.52 6.76 6.19
N THR A 63 -2.21 7.91 5.58
CA THR A 63 -0.84 8.27 5.18
C THR A 63 -0.28 9.49 5.90
N GLU A 64 -1.10 10.19 6.70
CA GLU A 64 -0.71 11.41 7.41
C GLU A 64 0.44 11.16 8.39
N THR A 65 0.44 10.02 9.09
CA THR A 65 1.51 9.62 10.01
C THR A 65 1.82 8.13 9.82
N ALA A 66 3.08 7.81 9.56
CA ALA A 66 3.52 6.42 9.42
C ALA A 66 3.63 5.74 10.81
N ASP A 67 3.09 4.54 10.93
CA ASP A 67 3.37 3.65 12.07
C ASP A 67 4.62 2.83 11.78
N LEU A 68 5.71 3.08 12.52
CA LEU A 68 6.97 2.34 12.31
C LEU A 68 6.85 0.86 12.67
N ALA A 69 5.81 0.43 13.40
CA ALA A 69 5.56 -0.99 13.67
C ALA A 69 5.18 -1.80 12.41
N ASP A 70 4.78 -1.11 11.34
CA ASP A 70 4.43 -1.73 10.05
C ASP A 70 5.67 -2.05 9.18
N TYR A 71 6.86 -1.67 9.64
CA TYR A 71 8.09 -1.74 8.85
C TYR A 71 9.23 -2.46 9.59
N HIS A 72 10.11 -3.08 8.81
CA HIS A 72 11.46 -3.42 9.21
C HIS A 72 12.34 -2.18 9.10
N VAL A 73 12.75 -1.64 10.24
CA VAL A 73 13.60 -0.44 10.34
C VAL A 73 14.99 -0.86 10.76
N THR A 74 16.03 -0.38 10.06
CA THR A 74 17.43 -0.52 10.51
C THR A 74 18.01 0.84 10.85
N HIS A 75 18.95 0.87 11.78
CA HIS A 75 19.65 2.09 12.19
C HIS A 75 21.02 2.23 11.53
N ALA A 76 21.48 3.48 11.39
CA ALA A 76 22.77 3.78 10.75
C ALA A 76 23.96 3.12 11.45
N ASP A 77 23.88 2.99 12.78
CA ASP A 77 24.93 2.40 13.63
C ASP A 77 25.00 0.87 13.53
N GLU A 78 23.96 0.22 12.98
CA GLU A 78 23.85 -1.23 12.83
C GLU A 78 24.36 -1.73 11.47
N ARG A 79 24.85 -0.83 10.60
CA ARG A 79 25.45 -1.24 9.33
C ARG A 79 26.75 -2.01 9.56
N VAL A 80 26.67 -3.34 9.45
CA VAL A 80 27.84 -4.20 9.28
C VAL A 80 28.58 -3.75 8.00
N PRO A 81 29.91 -3.52 8.05
CA PRO A 81 30.68 -3.13 6.88
C PRO A 81 30.61 -4.23 5.81
N ALA A 82 30.48 -3.79 4.56
CA ALA A 82 30.41 -4.63 3.36
C ALA A 82 31.66 -5.48 3.13
#